data_AF-A0A7S1ZXC7-F1
#
_entry.id   AF-A0A7S1ZXC7-F1
#
_cell.length_a   1.000
_cell.length_b   1.000
_cell.length_c   1.000
_cell.angle_alpha   90.00
_cell.angle_beta   90.00
_cell.angle_gamma   90.00
#
_symmetry.space_group_name_H-M   'P 1'
#
loop_
_entity.id
_entity.type
_entity.pdbx_description
1 polymer ?
#
loop_
_entity_poly.entity_id
_entity_poly.type
_entity_poly.pdbx_seq_one_letter_code
_entity_poly.pdbx_strand_id
1 'polypeptide(L)'
;AQLTACFSYEINDDVRRAACVLGIGPNFFIPYMFEGPLCESISPINSVLDSMPKLFRQAETLIRDLSDTADDLIDKILPDIWMLRLAATVGLVTGLIVGISIFVHYVPSTVSTVLKFRSGVLPSLRDPGFIKYRKSLEGVTYILGLMIWGALNSVLLTVVVFAGATFLVVWEVTRPFLVKIIAIVIGIAATLTFKSILVTVLGRVNYAAFYRKRPWIGNVSGVALECWHLGLTTGYMLARTIKLIVAALLYVGRVDTPFLGEGIGNIGPVNLDAFPTIYRKGLLSAEAHRHPYIERLGYLYLLKIKHGSNFATTSGSVWRLLFVFSLMPWLRKYRIANDDDLPEGLLLQKLAIKSDTKYEQIILQQQQEIRMLREENRELGEGDDSKNNNKADELDDEGSQHSKNVAVIIGEDDE
;
A
#
# COMPACT_ATOMS: atom_id res chain seq x y z
N ALA A 1 57.45 -3.58 44.47
CA ALA A 1 58.45 -3.51 43.40
C ALA A 1 59.55 -4.50 43.72
N GLN A 2 59.87 -5.41 42.80
CA GLN A 2 61.06 -6.24 42.90
C GLN A 2 62.12 -5.63 41.98
N LEU A 3 63.34 -5.46 42.48
CA LEU A 3 64.48 -5.07 41.63
C LEU A 3 64.78 -6.27 40.73
N THR A 4 64.38 -6.20 39.46
CA THR A 4 64.40 -7.40 38.60
C THR A 4 65.77 -7.67 38.02
N ALA A 5 66.52 -6.61 37.66
CA ALA A 5 67.91 -6.71 37.21
C ALA A 5 68.58 -5.33 37.26
N CYS A 6 69.87 -5.29 37.63
CA CYS A 6 70.74 -4.15 37.41
C CYS A 6 71.91 -4.60 36.54
N PHE A 7 72.17 -3.85 35.47
CA PHE A 7 73.29 -4.07 34.57
C PHE A 7 74.25 -2.90 34.72
N SER A 8 75.49 -3.20 35.08
CA SER A 8 76.57 -2.21 35.05
C SER A 8 77.29 -2.30 33.72
N TYR A 9 77.58 -1.15 33.14
CA TYR A 9 78.43 -1.06 31.94
C TYR A 9 79.41 0.10 32.10
N GLU A 10 80.64 -0.15 31.67
CA GLU A 10 81.77 0.77 31.79
C GLU A 10 81.92 1.48 30.43
N ILE A 11 81.82 2.81 30.42
CA ILE A 11 81.84 3.59 29.17
C ILE A 11 83.25 4.10 28.86
N ASN A 12 84.07 4.34 29.89
CA ASN A 12 85.48 4.71 29.85
C ASN A 12 86.13 4.30 31.18
N ASP A 13 87.46 4.15 31.23
CA ASP A 13 88.24 3.56 32.35
C ASP A 13 87.97 4.14 33.76
N ASP A 14 87.26 5.28 33.89
CA ASP A 14 86.93 5.92 35.17
C ASP A 14 85.42 6.12 35.43
N VAL A 15 84.50 5.77 34.51
CA VAL A 15 83.05 6.04 34.68
C VAL A 15 82.22 4.76 34.56
N ARG A 16 81.77 4.26 35.72
CA ARG A 16 80.81 3.15 35.82
C ARG A 16 79.39 3.68 35.86
N ARG A 17 78.57 3.30 34.87
CA ARG A 17 77.12 3.53 34.90
C ARG A 17 76.39 2.24 35.25
N ALA A 18 75.28 2.37 35.96
CA ALA A 18 74.39 1.25 36.28
C ALA A 18 72.98 1.58 35.79
N ALA A 19 72.43 0.72 34.94
CA ALA A 19 71.03 0.74 34.56
C ALA A 19 70.30 -0.27 35.43
N CYS A 20 69.31 0.19 36.20
CA CYS A 20 68.48 -0.68 37.03
C CYS A 20 67.05 -0.69 36.48
N VAL A 21 66.53 -1.90 36.26
CA VAL A 21 65.15 -2.09 35.82
C VAL A 21 64.31 -2.46 37.03
N LEU A 22 63.50 -1.51 37.50
CA LEU A 22 62.55 -1.76 38.58
C LEU A 22 61.29 -2.43 38.01
N GLY A 23 60.99 -3.64 38.48
CA GLY A 23 59.74 -4.34 38.19
C GLY A 23 58.67 -3.87 39.16
N ILE A 24 57.63 -3.21 38.65
CA ILE A 24 56.51 -2.70 39.47
C ILE A 24 55.33 -3.70 39.47
N GLY A 25 55.30 -4.65 38.54
CA GLY A 25 54.35 -5.76 38.51
C GLY A 25 54.81 -6.87 37.55
N PRO A 26 54.03 -7.96 37.36
CA PRO A 26 54.45 -9.11 36.55
C PRO A 26 54.73 -8.78 35.08
N ASN A 27 54.16 -7.69 34.54
CA ASN A 27 54.30 -7.30 33.13
C ASN A 27 54.69 -5.82 32.92
N PHE A 28 55.10 -5.09 33.97
CA PHE A 28 55.40 -3.65 33.86
C PHE A 28 56.77 -3.31 34.45
N PHE A 29 57.68 -2.87 33.58
CA PHE A 29 59.06 -2.52 33.90
C PHE A 29 59.33 -1.07 33.54
N ILE A 30 59.88 -0.29 34.48
CA ILE A 30 60.33 1.07 34.20
C ILE A 30 61.86 1.09 34.30
N PRO A 31 62.58 1.36 33.20
CA PRO A 31 64.02 1.48 33.24
C PRO A 31 64.42 2.80 33.89
N TYR A 32 65.26 2.75 34.91
CA TYR A 32 65.91 3.93 35.48
C TYR A 32 67.42 3.82 35.29
N MET A 33 68.03 4.90 34.81
CA MET A 33 69.47 5.00 34.63
C MET A 33 70.02 5.88 35.74
N PHE A 34 70.99 5.37 36.50
CA PHE A 34 71.66 6.13 37.54
C PHE A 34 73.16 6.19 37.24
N GLU A 35 73.77 7.35 37.48
CA GLU A 35 75.23 7.52 37.46
C GLU A 35 75.74 7.47 38.89
N GLY A 36 76.55 6.45 39.22
CA GLY A 36 77.15 6.34 40.55
C GLY A 36 77.72 4.95 40.88
N PRO A 37 78.64 4.88 41.86
CA PRO A 37 79.24 3.64 42.32
C PRO A 37 78.26 2.88 43.22
N LEU A 38 77.63 1.85 42.65
CA LEU A 38 76.79 0.84 43.32
C LEU A 38 75.48 1.38 43.94
N CYS A 39 74.36 0.83 43.46
CA CYS A 39 72.98 1.24 43.77
C CYS A 39 72.58 1.14 45.24
N GLU A 40 73.37 0.47 46.09
CA GLU A 40 73.11 0.34 47.53
C GLU A 40 73.40 1.62 48.33
N SER A 41 74.22 2.55 47.81
CA SER A 41 74.68 3.72 48.58
C SER A 41 73.80 4.99 48.43
N ILE A 42 72.78 4.95 47.58
CA ILE A 42 71.98 6.13 47.23
C ILE A 42 70.77 6.25 48.16
N SER A 43 70.95 6.94 49.30
CA SER A 43 69.91 7.27 50.31
C SER A 43 68.53 7.69 49.75
N PRO A 44 68.43 8.54 48.69
CA PRO A 44 67.12 8.93 48.16
C PRO A 44 66.35 7.81 47.43
N ILE A 45 66.99 6.69 47.08
CA ILE A 45 66.28 5.54 46.48
C ILE A 45 65.50 4.76 47.55
N ASN A 46 66.03 4.64 48.76
CA ASN A 46 65.37 3.93 49.85
C ASN A 46 64.11 4.66 50.34
N SER A 47 64.11 6.00 50.36
CA SER A 47 62.91 6.78 50.72
C SER A 47 61.81 6.73 49.64
N VAL A 48 62.21 6.61 48.37
CA VAL A 48 61.25 6.39 47.26
C VAL A 48 60.71 4.96 47.31
N LEU A 49 61.55 3.96 47.58
CA LEU A 49 61.12 2.56 47.74
C LEU A 49 60.18 2.37 48.95
N ASP A 50 60.36 3.12 50.04
CA ASP A 50 59.49 3.06 51.23
C ASP A 50 58.15 3.80 51.04
N SER A 51 58.10 4.79 50.14
CA SER A 51 56.87 5.56 49.86
C SER A 51 56.03 4.96 48.73
N MET A 52 56.65 4.25 47.78
CA MET A 52 55.95 3.55 46.67
C MET A 52 54.85 2.56 47.10
N PRO A 53 55.00 1.74 48.16
CA PRO A 53 53.96 0.80 48.58
C PRO A 53 52.67 1.48 49.02
N LYS A 54 52.76 2.69 49.59
CA LYS A 54 51.59 3.48 50.02
C LYS A 54 50.85 4.05 48.80
N LEU A 55 51.58 4.62 47.86
CA LEU A 55 51.03 5.14 46.60
C LEU A 55 50.38 4.04 45.75
N PHE A 56 51.03 2.87 45.66
CA PHE A 56 50.48 1.74 44.90
C PHE A 56 49.21 1.18 45.53
N ARG A 57 49.15 1.05 46.87
CA ARG A 57 47.92 0.66 47.56
C ARG A 57 46.78 1.66 47.34
N GLN A 58 47.08 2.96 47.33
CA GLN A 58 46.07 4.00 47.08
C GLN A 58 45.57 3.99 45.62
N ALA A 59 46.47 3.73 44.66
CA ALA A 59 46.08 3.56 43.26
C ALA A 59 45.23 2.29 43.06
N GLU A 60 45.57 1.18 43.72
CA GLU A 60 44.81 -0.07 43.64
C GLU A 60 43.40 0.08 44.23
N THR A 61 43.23 0.79 45.35
CA THR A 61 41.89 1.09 45.89
C THR A 61 41.08 1.97 44.95
N LEU A 62 41.71 2.98 44.32
CA LEU A 62 41.01 3.87 43.38
C LEU A 62 40.60 3.13 42.10
N ILE A 63 41.46 2.23 41.60
CA ILE A 63 41.14 1.38 40.45
C ILE A 63 40.01 0.39 40.80
N ARG A 64 40.00 -0.19 42.00
CA ARG A 64 38.89 -1.03 42.46
C ARG A 64 37.59 -0.24 42.57
N ASP A 65 37.62 0.92 43.22
CA ASP A 65 36.42 1.77 43.35
C ASP A 65 35.87 2.20 41.97
N LEU A 66 36.77 2.50 41.01
CA LEU A 66 36.38 2.78 39.62
C LEU A 66 35.80 1.55 38.92
N SER A 67 36.36 0.36 39.15
CA SER A 67 35.86 -0.90 38.59
C SER A 67 34.48 -1.23 39.14
N ASP A 68 34.30 -1.16 40.46
CA ASP A 68 33.03 -1.46 41.13
C ASP A 68 31.95 -0.45 40.70
N THR A 69 32.30 0.83 40.58
CA THR A 69 31.38 1.85 40.05
C THR A 69 31.04 1.62 38.58
N ALA A 70 31.99 1.14 37.78
CA ALA A 70 31.76 0.81 36.37
C ALA A 70 30.86 -0.42 36.25
N ASP A 71 31.08 -1.46 37.05
CA ASP A 71 30.26 -2.67 37.08
C ASP A 71 28.83 -2.34 37.52
N ASP A 72 28.64 -1.52 38.56
CA ASP A 72 27.31 -1.03 38.97
C ASP A 72 26.61 -0.22 37.87
N LEU A 73 27.36 0.58 37.12
CA LEU A 73 26.81 1.36 36.00
C LEU A 73 26.45 0.45 34.82
N ILE A 74 27.28 -0.55 34.54
CA ILE A 74 27.06 -1.55 33.48
C ILE A 74 25.82 -2.37 33.79
N ASP A 75 25.70 -2.88 35.02
CA ASP A 75 24.54 -3.67 35.46
C ASP A 75 23.25 -2.85 35.44
N LYS A 76 23.33 -1.54 35.67
CA LYS A 76 22.17 -0.64 35.60
C LYS A 76 21.78 -0.26 34.16
N ILE A 77 22.71 -0.29 33.21
CA ILE A 77 22.46 0.09 31.81
C ILE A 77 22.05 -1.13 30.99
N LEU A 78 22.67 -2.28 31.23
CA LEU A 78 22.42 -3.50 30.49
C LEU A 78 21.01 -4.03 30.79
N PRO A 79 20.23 -4.39 29.75
CA PRO A 79 18.91 -4.95 29.96
C PRO A 79 19.01 -6.37 30.49
N ASP A 80 18.13 -6.73 31.42
CA ASP A 80 17.98 -8.11 31.84
C ASP A 80 17.60 -9.03 30.67
N ILE A 81 18.06 -10.28 30.73
CA ILE A 81 17.81 -11.31 29.69
C ILE A 81 16.31 -11.52 29.47
N TRP A 82 15.48 -11.44 30.50
CA TRP A 82 14.03 -11.64 30.37
C TRP A 82 13.37 -10.54 29.53
N MET A 83 13.87 -9.30 29.58
CA MET A 83 13.36 -8.18 28.79
C MET A 83 13.60 -8.40 27.30
N LEU A 84 14.81 -8.87 26.96
CA LEU A 84 15.18 -9.23 25.58
C LEU A 84 14.33 -10.40 25.07
N ARG A 85 14.11 -11.44 25.90
CA ARG A 85 13.26 -12.58 25.53
C ARG A 85 11.81 -12.17 25.30
N LEU A 86 11.26 -11.30 26.14
CA LEU A 86 9.89 -10.81 25.99
C LEU A 86 9.74 -9.99 24.69
N ALA A 87 10.64 -9.03 24.46
CA ALA A 87 10.65 -8.22 23.25
C ALA A 87 10.77 -9.07 21.97
N ALA A 88 11.71 -10.02 21.96
CA ALA A 88 11.89 -10.95 20.85
C ALA A 88 10.65 -11.81 20.60
N THR A 89 10.01 -12.32 21.66
CA THR A 89 8.80 -13.14 21.55
C THR A 89 7.63 -12.34 20.95
N VAL A 90 7.40 -11.13 21.43
CA VAL A 90 6.34 -10.25 20.90
C VAL A 90 6.62 -9.90 19.44
N GLY A 91 7.86 -9.56 19.10
CA GLY A 91 8.28 -9.29 17.71
C GLY A 91 8.05 -10.49 16.79
N LEU A 92 8.46 -11.69 17.21
CA LEU A 92 8.29 -12.92 16.42
C LEU A 92 6.81 -13.29 16.22
N VAL A 93 5.99 -13.22 17.27
CA VAL A 93 4.55 -13.51 17.18
C VAL A 93 3.86 -12.52 16.25
N THR A 94 4.13 -11.23 16.38
CA THR A 94 3.55 -10.19 15.51
C THR A 94 4.02 -10.33 14.06
N GLY A 95 5.31 -10.60 13.84
CA GLY A 95 5.87 -10.89 12.52
C GLY A 95 5.22 -12.12 11.85
N LEU A 96 5.00 -13.20 12.61
CA LEU A 96 4.31 -14.39 12.11
C LEU A 96 2.87 -14.09 11.68
N ILE A 97 2.13 -13.34 12.51
CA ILE A 97 0.76 -12.90 12.19
C ILE A 97 0.73 -12.07 10.90
N VAL A 98 1.69 -11.15 10.73
CA VAL A 98 1.81 -10.34 9.51
C VAL A 98 2.12 -11.21 8.29
N GLY A 99 3.06 -12.16 8.41
CA GLY A 99 3.38 -13.09 7.33
C GLY A 99 2.16 -13.92 6.88
N ILE A 100 1.41 -14.48 7.84
CA ILE A 100 0.16 -15.21 7.57
C ILE A 100 -0.87 -14.28 6.92
N SER A 101 -1.03 -13.06 7.44
CA SER A 101 -1.98 -12.09 6.91
C SER A 101 -1.67 -11.72 5.46
N ILE A 102 -0.40 -11.45 5.13
CA ILE A 102 0.03 -11.15 3.76
C ILE A 102 -0.36 -12.31 2.84
N PHE A 103 -0.05 -13.55 3.22
CA PHE A 103 -0.37 -14.75 2.42
C PHE A 103 -1.89 -14.91 2.21
N VAL A 104 -2.68 -14.79 3.28
CA VAL A 104 -4.14 -14.93 3.24
C VAL A 104 -4.79 -13.86 2.35
N HIS A 105 -4.29 -12.63 2.36
CA HIS A 105 -4.83 -11.55 1.54
C HIS A 105 -4.36 -11.60 0.08
N TYR A 106 -3.24 -12.25 -0.20
CA TYR A 106 -2.63 -12.29 -1.52
C TYR A 106 -3.51 -13.01 -2.55
N VAL A 107 -4.04 -14.18 -2.18
CA VAL A 107 -4.86 -15.01 -3.08
C VAL A 107 -6.18 -14.32 -3.46
N PRO A 108 -7.01 -13.84 -2.50
CA PRO A 108 -8.23 -13.12 -2.85
C PRO A 108 -7.98 -11.85 -3.65
N SER A 109 -6.89 -11.14 -3.36
CA SER A 109 -6.52 -9.92 -4.09
C SER A 109 -6.15 -10.22 -5.55
N THR A 110 -5.37 -11.27 -5.78
CA THR A 110 -5.03 -11.77 -7.12
C THR A 110 -6.31 -12.13 -7.89
N VAL A 111 -7.18 -12.94 -7.28
CA VAL A 111 -8.44 -13.38 -7.90
C VAL A 111 -9.36 -12.19 -8.20
N SER A 112 -9.51 -11.25 -7.27
CA SER A 112 -10.31 -10.05 -7.47
C SER A 112 -9.77 -9.20 -8.63
N THR A 113 -8.44 -9.06 -8.72
CA THR A 113 -7.80 -8.29 -9.80
C THR A 113 -8.01 -8.95 -11.16
N VAL A 114 -7.86 -10.28 -11.25
CA VAL A 114 -8.16 -11.04 -12.47
C VAL A 114 -9.64 -10.90 -12.87
N LEU A 115 -10.56 -11.03 -11.92
CA LEU A 115 -11.99 -10.85 -12.19
C LEU A 115 -12.32 -9.42 -12.63
N LYS A 116 -11.65 -8.41 -12.08
CA LYS A 116 -11.78 -7.01 -12.52
C LYS A 116 -11.29 -6.80 -13.95
N PHE A 117 -10.20 -7.45 -14.35
CA PHE A 117 -9.76 -7.42 -15.75
C PHE A 117 -10.77 -8.10 -16.69
N ARG A 118 -11.31 -9.25 -16.29
CA ARG A 118 -12.29 -10.00 -17.12
C ARG A 118 -13.65 -9.31 -17.23
N SER A 119 -14.09 -8.64 -16.17
CA SER A 119 -15.34 -7.86 -16.17
C SER A 119 -15.20 -6.49 -16.84
N GLY A 120 -13.98 -6.08 -17.20
CA GLY A 120 -13.72 -4.76 -17.79
C GLY A 120 -13.83 -3.60 -16.79
N VAL A 121 -13.93 -3.88 -15.49
CA VAL A 121 -13.86 -2.85 -14.43
C VAL A 121 -12.50 -2.17 -14.44
N LEU A 122 -11.44 -2.97 -14.62
CA LEU A 122 -10.12 -2.45 -14.98
C LEU A 122 -10.00 -2.51 -16.51
N PRO A 123 -9.97 -1.37 -17.20
CA PRO A 123 -9.80 -1.37 -18.65
C PRO A 123 -8.44 -1.98 -18.99
N SER A 124 -8.41 -2.99 -19.85
CA SER A 124 -7.17 -3.54 -20.39
C SER A 124 -6.75 -2.74 -21.61
N LEU A 125 -7.44 -2.92 -22.73
CA LEU A 125 -7.11 -2.29 -24.03
C LEU A 125 -7.41 -0.80 -24.10
N ARG A 126 -8.31 -0.30 -23.24
CA ARG A 126 -8.76 1.12 -23.23
C ARG A 126 -8.04 1.97 -22.18
N ASP A 127 -7.14 1.39 -21.39
CA ASP A 127 -6.35 2.16 -20.44
C ASP A 127 -5.29 2.97 -21.22
N PRO A 128 -5.21 4.31 -21.08
CA PRO A 128 -4.10 5.08 -21.67
C PRO A 128 -2.73 4.56 -21.21
N GLY A 129 -2.66 3.93 -20.03
CA GLY A 129 -1.48 3.24 -19.52
C GLY A 129 -1.14 1.91 -20.21
N PHE A 130 -1.98 1.40 -21.11
CA PHE A 130 -1.83 0.06 -21.70
C PHE A 130 -0.52 -0.14 -22.44
N ILE A 131 -0.03 0.89 -23.13
CA ILE A 131 1.26 0.85 -23.84
C ILE A 131 2.40 0.56 -22.87
N LYS A 132 2.33 1.06 -21.62
CA LYS A 132 3.32 0.80 -20.57
C LYS A 132 3.31 -0.66 -20.12
N TYR A 133 2.12 -1.30 -20.07
CA TYR A 133 2.00 -2.71 -19.70
C TYR A 133 2.56 -3.65 -20.78
N ARG A 134 2.50 -3.27 -22.06
CA ARG A 134 2.99 -4.10 -23.18
C ARG A 134 4.52 -4.11 -23.34
N LYS A 135 5.21 -3.06 -22.87
CA LYS A 135 6.67 -2.94 -22.97
C LYS A 135 7.38 -3.62 -21.79
N SER A 136 8.59 -4.14 -22.02
CA SER A 136 9.46 -4.72 -21.00
C SER A 136 8.77 -5.82 -20.17
N LEU A 137 8.35 -6.89 -20.86
CA LEU A 137 7.73 -8.08 -20.25
C LEU A 137 8.75 -8.93 -19.47
N GLU A 138 10.05 -8.77 -19.73
CA GLU A 138 11.13 -9.46 -19.03
C GLU A 138 11.07 -9.25 -17.51
N GLY A 139 10.61 -8.08 -17.06
CA GLY A 139 10.46 -7.76 -15.64
C GLY A 139 9.47 -8.66 -14.89
N VAL A 140 8.57 -9.36 -15.59
CA VAL A 140 7.64 -10.33 -14.99
C VAL A 140 8.38 -11.47 -14.30
N THR A 141 9.61 -11.79 -14.72
CA THR A 141 10.45 -12.82 -14.09
C THR A 141 10.83 -12.48 -12.64
N TYR A 142 10.84 -11.19 -12.26
CA TYR A 142 11.12 -10.75 -10.90
C TYR A 142 9.98 -10.98 -9.91
N ILE A 143 8.74 -11.19 -10.39
CA ILE A 143 7.55 -11.25 -9.53
C ILE A 143 7.70 -12.30 -8.42
N LEU A 144 8.20 -13.49 -8.75
CA LEU A 144 8.39 -14.56 -7.76
C LEU A 144 9.37 -14.13 -6.66
N GLY A 145 10.51 -13.56 -7.05
CA GLY A 145 11.50 -13.04 -6.11
C GLY A 145 10.94 -11.91 -5.25
N LEU A 146 10.19 -10.98 -5.86
CA LEU A 146 9.56 -9.86 -5.16
C LEU A 146 8.51 -10.32 -4.14
N MET A 147 7.71 -11.36 -4.45
CA MET A 147 6.77 -11.93 -3.49
C MET A 147 7.49 -12.53 -2.27
N ILE A 148 8.57 -13.30 -2.51
CA ILE A 148 9.33 -13.96 -1.43
C ILE A 148 10.07 -12.93 -0.58
N TRP A 149 10.89 -12.09 -1.20
CA TRP A 149 11.73 -11.11 -0.49
C TRP A 149 10.89 -9.96 0.08
N GLY A 150 9.82 -9.55 -0.60
CA GLY A 150 8.88 -8.56 -0.09
C GLY A 150 8.21 -9.03 1.19
N ALA A 151 7.66 -10.25 1.20
CA ALA A 151 7.06 -10.83 2.40
C ALA A 151 8.09 -10.98 3.53
N LEU A 152 9.29 -11.51 3.24
CA LEU A 152 10.35 -11.67 4.23
C LEU A 152 10.77 -10.33 4.85
N ASN A 153 10.99 -9.30 4.03
CA ASN A 153 11.37 -7.97 4.51
C ASN A 153 10.27 -7.35 5.35
N SER A 154 8.99 -7.49 4.98
CA SER A 154 7.88 -7.00 5.79
C SER A 154 7.79 -7.69 7.15
N VAL A 155 8.01 -9.01 7.20
CA VAL A 155 8.06 -9.77 8.45
C VAL A 155 9.25 -9.31 9.30
N LEU A 156 10.46 -9.26 8.76
CA LEU A 156 11.66 -8.84 9.48
C LEU A 156 11.53 -7.43 10.05
N LEU A 157 11.06 -6.50 9.23
CA LEU A 157 10.85 -5.11 9.61
C LEU A 157 9.80 -4.98 10.72
N THR A 158 8.70 -5.75 10.63
CA THR A 158 7.70 -5.84 11.69
C THR A 158 8.31 -6.38 12.98
N VAL A 159 9.09 -7.48 12.92
CA VAL A 159 9.77 -8.05 14.10
C VAL A 159 10.66 -7.00 14.76
N VAL A 160 11.50 -6.30 13.99
CA VAL A 160 12.41 -5.28 14.53
C VAL A 160 11.64 -4.13 15.17
N VAL A 161 10.60 -3.61 14.52
CA VAL A 161 9.84 -2.46 15.02
C VAL A 161 9.05 -2.83 16.29
N PHE A 162 8.36 -3.97 16.30
CA PHE A 162 7.56 -4.38 17.46
C PHE A 162 8.41 -4.90 18.62
N ALA A 163 9.51 -5.62 18.34
CA ALA A 163 10.48 -5.99 19.37
C ALA A 163 11.16 -4.75 19.95
N GLY A 164 11.60 -3.81 19.10
CA GLY A 164 12.18 -2.54 19.54
C GLY A 164 11.22 -1.71 20.38
N ALA A 165 9.96 -1.57 19.96
CA ALA A 165 8.94 -0.85 20.73
C ALA A 165 8.68 -1.52 22.09
N THR A 166 8.56 -2.86 22.12
CA THR A 166 8.36 -3.62 23.36
C THR A 166 9.57 -3.49 24.28
N PHE A 167 10.77 -3.59 23.73
CA PHE A 167 12.02 -3.40 24.47
C PHE A 167 12.09 -2.01 25.10
N LEU A 168 11.79 -0.94 24.34
CA LEU A 168 11.77 0.42 24.88
C LEU A 168 10.78 0.58 26.04
N VAL A 169 9.62 -0.07 25.98
CA VAL A 169 8.60 -0.04 27.05
C VAL A 169 9.06 -0.75 28.32
N VAL A 170 9.77 -1.87 28.16
CA VAL A 170 10.17 -2.74 29.28
C VAL A 170 11.50 -2.29 29.90
N TRP A 171 12.41 -1.71 29.11
CA TRP A 171 13.74 -1.31 29.56
C TRP A 171 13.68 -0.20 30.60
N GLU A 172 14.36 -0.42 31.73
CA GLU A 172 14.23 0.42 32.93
C GLU A 172 14.64 1.87 32.71
N VAL A 173 15.65 2.10 31.86
CA VAL A 173 16.17 3.43 31.53
C VAL A 173 15.12 4.26 30.79
N THR A 174 14.41 3.67 29.82
CA THR A 174 13.44 4.37 28.97
C THR A 174 12.01 4.37 29.52
N ARG A 175 11.68 3.40 30.38
CA ARG A 175 10.36 3.26 31.02
C ARG A 175 9.82 4.53 31.68
N PRO A 176 10.55 5.27 32.54
CA PRO A 176 9.99 6.46 33.19
C PRO A 176 9.63 7.58 32.21
N PHE A 177 10.38 7.70 31.11
CA PHE A 177 10.06 8.64 30.04
C PHE A 177 8.80 8.22 29.28
N LEU A 178 8.67 6.94 28.94
CA LEU A 178 7.49 6.42 28.25
C LEU A 178 6.21 6.50 29.08
N VAL A 179 6.27 6.24 30.38
CA VAL A 179 5.10 6.39 31.27
C VAL A 179 4.59 7.84 31.27
N LYS A 180 5.50 8.83 31.21
CA LYS A 180 5.11 10.24 31.05
C LYS A 180 4.42 10.51 29.71
N ILE A 181 4.95 9.97 28.61
CA ILE A 181 4.31 10.08 27.29
C ILE A 181 2.91 9.45 27.31
N ILE A 182 2.77 8.26 27.89
CA ILE A 182 1.47 7.56 27.99
C ILE A 182 0.48 8.41 28.78
N ALA A 183 0.90 9.01 29.91
CA ALA A 183 0.04 9.91 30.68
C ALA A 183 -0.42 11.13 29.86
N ILE A 184 0.47 11.73 29.05
CA ILE A 184 0.14 12.83 28.14
C ILE A 184 -0.89 12.36 27.10
N VAL A 185 -0.68 11.19 26.48
CA VAL A 185 -1.60 10.62 25.48
C VAL A 185 -2.99 10.35 26.08
N ILE A 186 -3.05 9.83 27.32
CA ILE A 186 -4.32 9.63 28.04
C ILE A 186 -5.03 10.98 28.28
N GLY A 187 -4.30 12.02 28.70
CA GLY A 187 -4.85 13.37 28.86
C GLY A 187 -5.41 13.93 27.55
N ILE A 188 -4.68 13.76 26.44
CA ILE A 188 -5.14 14.16 25.10
C ILE A 188 -6.40 13.36 24.70
N ALA A 189 -6.43 12.04 24.94
CA ALA A 189 -7.59 11.21 24.63
C ALA A 189 -8.84 11.62 25.43
N ALA A 190 -8.67 11.95 26.71
CA ALA A 190 -9.76 12.43 27.56
C ALA A 190 -10.32 13.77 27.06
N THR A 191 -9.46 14.73 26.71
CA THR A 191 -9.87 16.04 26.16
C THR A 191 -10.55 15.91 24.80
N LEU A 192 -10.09 14.99 23.93
CA LEU A 192 -10.75 14.67 22.66
C LEU A 192 -12.14 14.05 22.87
N THR A 193 -12.28 13.17 23.86
CA THR A 193 -13.56 12.55 24.21
C THR A 193 -14.55 13.59 24.72
N PHE A 194 -14.09 14.45 25.64
CA PHE A 194 -14.88 15.58 26.14
C PHE A 194 -15.32 16.51 25.00
N LYS A 195 -14.41 16.84 24.08
CA LYS A 195 -14.74 17.61 22.88
C LYS A 195 -15.82 16.93 22.04
N SER A 196 -15.69 15.64 21.73
CA SER A 196 -16.68 14.91 20.93
C SER A 196 -18.08 14.97 21.56
N ILE A 197 -18.16 14.86 22.89
CA ILE A 197 -19.40 15.03 23.64
C ILE A 197 -19.92 16.47 23.49
N LEU A 198 -19.07 17.47 23.72
CA LEU A 198 -19.44 18.89 23.61
C LEU A 198 -19.95 19.25 22.21
N VAL A 199 -19.25 18.82 21.15
CA VAL A 199 -19.64 19.03 19.74
C VAL A 199 -20.97 18.34 19.44
N THR A 200 -21.18 17.13 19.95
CA THR A 200 -22.45 16.40 19.75
C THR A 200 -23.61 17.13 20.43
N VAL A 201 -23.41 17.63 21.65
CA VAL A 201 -24.44 18.38 22.40
C VAL A 201 -24.72 19.73 21.74
N LEU A 202 -23.69 20.54 21.47
CA LEU A 202 -23.83 21.83 20.80
C LEU A 202 -24.41 21.67 19.39
N GLY A 203 -24.01 20.62 18.66
CA GLY A 203 -24.54 20.27 17.35
C GLY A 203 -26.05 20.06 17.40
N ARG A 204 -26.53 19.23 18.34
CA ARG A 204 -27.97 18.96 18.53
C ARG A 204 -28.77 20.20 18.95
N VAL A 205 -28.18 21.09 19.76
CA VAL A 205 -28.85 22.30 20.25
C VAL A 205 -28.90 23.40 19.19
N ASN A 206 -27.79 23.64 18.48
CA ASN A 206 -27.64 24.79 17.59
C ASN A 206 -28.05 24.50 16.14
N TYR A 207 -28.03 23.24 15.71
CA TYR A 207 -28.27 22.85 14.32
C TYR A 207 -29.45 21.88 14.19
N ALA A 208 -30.21 22.02 13.11
CA ALA A 208 -31.11 21.01 12.58
C ALA A 208 -30.59 20.62 11.20
N ALA A 209 -29.89 19.48 11.13
CA ALA A 209 -29.16 19.07 9.93
C ALA A 209 -28.22 20.18 9.44
N PHE A 210 -28.50 20.77 8.29
CA PHE A 210 -27.69 21.83 7.69
C PHE A 210 -28.10 23.25 8.10
N TYR A 211 -29.22 23.42 8.80
CA TYR A 211 -29.75 24.73 9.17
C TYR A 211 -29.43 25.11 10.62
N ARG A 212 -29.12 26.39 10.84
CA ARG A 212 -28.86 26.95 12.18
C ARG A 212 -30.19 27.30 12.85
N LYS A 213 -30.51 26.68 13.98
CA LYS A 213 -31.69 27.04 14.80
C LYS A 213 -31.46 28.36 15.56
N ARG A 214 -30.21 28.60 15.99
CA ARG A 214 -29.82 29.78 16.80
C ARG A 214 -28.51 30.37 16.24
N PRO A 215 -28.58 31.41 15.39
CA PRO A 215 -27.41 31.88 14.64
C PRO A 215 -26.31 32.48 15.53
N TRP A 216 -26.68 33.19 16.60
CA TRP A 216 -25.70 33.84 17.48
C TRP A 216 -24.86 32.82 18.27
N ILE A 217 -25.49 31.80 18.87
CA ILE A 217 -24.78 30.73 19.60
C ILE A 217 -23.93 29.92 18.61
N GLY A 218 -24.47 29.64 17.42
CA GLY A 218 -23.75 28.94 16.36
C GLY A 218 -22.47 29.66 15.95
N ASN A 219 -22.48 31.00 15.84
CA ASN A 219 -21.29 31.78 15.50
C ASN A 219 -20.24 31.72 16.61
N VAL A 220 -20.62 31.96 17.87
CA VAL A 220 -19.68 31.95 19.01
C VAL A 220 -19.10 30.55 19.21
N SER A 221 -19.95 29.51 19.20
CA SER A 221 -19.49 28.12 19.32
C SER A 221 -18.65 27.67 18.13
N GLY A 222 -18.93 28.17 16.92
CA GLY A 222 -18.13 27.94 15.72
C GLY A 222 -16.70 28.47 15.88
N VAL A 223 -16.55 29.75 16.25
CA VAL A 223 -15.22 30.35 16.47
C VAL A 223 -14.46 29.62 17.59
N ALA A 224 -15.13 29.31 18.71
CA ALA A 224 -14.51 28.55 19.79
C ALA A 224 -14.04 27.16 19.34
N LEU A 225 -14.84 26.46 18.53
CA LEU A 225 -14.46 25.16 17.96
C LEU A 225 -13.34 25.28 16.93
N GLU A 226 -13.32 26.31 16.10
CA GLU A 226 -12.24 26.58 15.13
C GLU A 226 -10.90 26.80 15.83
N CYS A 227 -10.85 27.63 16.87
CA CYS A 227 -9.65 27.82 17.69
C CYS A 227 -9.18 26.49 18.30
N TRP A 228 -10.12 25.66 18.79
CA TRP A 228 -9.78 24.33 19.29
C TRP A 228 -9.28 23.40 18.19
N HIS A 229 -9.88 23.44 17.00
CA HIS A 229 -9.50 22.62 15.85
C HIS A 229 -8.10 22.94 15.36
N LEU A 230 -7.67 24.21 15.36
CA LEU A 230 -6.30 24.60 15.00
C LEU A 230 -5.23 23.90 15.84
N GLY A 231 -5.47 23.72 17.14
CA GLY A 231 -4.53 22.97 17.99
C GLY A 231 -4.53 21.46 17.68
N LEU A 232 -5.69 20.90 17.34
CA LEU A 232 -5.85 19.46 17.10
C LEU A 232 -5.40 19.01 15.70
N THR A 233 -5.44 19.87 14.69
CA THR A 233 -5.04 19.53 13.30
C THR A 233 -3.60 19.05 13.24
N THR A 234 -2.70 19.65 14.01
CA THR A 234 -1.31 19.18 14.16
C THR A 234 -1.25 17.73 14.66
N GLY A 235 -2.05 17.40 15.69
CA GLY A 235 -2.17 16.05 16.21
C GLY A 235 -2.76 15.06 15.20
N TYR A 236 -3.78 15.46 14.42
CA TYR A 236 -4.34 14.64 13.35
C TYR A 236 -3.34 14.37 12.22
N MET A 237 -2.53 15.37 11.85
CA MET A 237 -1.47 15.20 10.86
C MET A 237 -0.38 14.25 11.37
N LEU A 238 0.04 14.39 12.63
CA LEU A 238 0.99 13.47 13.25
C LEU A 238 0.44 12.03 13.30
N ALA A 239 -0.82 11.85 13.74
CA ALA A 239 -1.48 10.55 13.76
C ALA A 239 -1.61 9.95 12.36
N ARG A 240 -1.89 10.77 11.34
CA ARG A 240 -1.91 10.35 9.93
C ARG A 240 -0.52 9.87 9.48
N THR A 241 0.54 10.61 9.80
CA THR A 241 1.92 10.21 9.49
C THR A 241 2.26 8.87 10.13
N ILE A 242 1.94 8.68 11.41
CA ILE A 242 2.17 7.41 12.11
C ILE A 242 1.39 6.27 11.43
N LYS A 243 0.11 6.48 11.09
CA LYS A 243 -0.69 5.48 10.37
C LYS A 243 -0.09 5.11 9.01
N LEU A 244 0.43 6.09 8.27
CA LEU A 244 1.09 5.85 6.98
C LEU A 244 2.40 5.09 7.14
N ILE A 245 3.20 5.40 8.17
CA ILE A 245 4.41 4.64 8.49
C ILE A 245 4.03 3.20 8.83
N VAL A 246 3.07 2.99 9.75
CA VAL A 246 2.62 1.64 10.12
C VAL A 246 2.08 0.88 8.91
N ALA A 247 1.27 1.53 8.06
CA ALA A 247 0.81 0.94 6.81
C ALA A 247 1.98 0.58 5.88
N ALA A 248 2.99 1.44 5.74
CA ALA A 248 4.18 1.14 4.96
C ALA A 248 4.91 -0.10 5.50
N LEU A 249 5.14 -0.18 6.81
CA LEU A 249 5.83 -1.32 7.42
C LEU A 249 5.08 -2.64 7.20
N LEU A 250 3.75 -2.62 7.35
CA LEU A 250 2.89 -3.80 7.23
C LEU A 250 2.61 -4.21 5.78
N TYR A 251 2.59 -3.26 4.83
CA TYR A 251 2.20 -3.49 3.44
C TYR A 251 3.37 -3.43 2.44
N VAL A 252 4.60 -3.12 2.87
CA VAL A 252 5.78 -3.08 1.96
C VAL A 252 5.99 -4.40 1.20
N GLY A 253 5.59 -5.53 1.80
CA GLY A 253 5.71 -6.85 1.17
C GLY A 253 4.64 -7.16 0.14
N ARG A 254 3.60 -6.33 0.01
CA ARG A 254 2.50 -6.55 -0.93
C ARG A 254 2.79 -5.91 -2.27
N VAL A 255 3.15 -6.75 -3.23
CA VAL A 255 3.41 -6.35 -4.63
C VAL A 255 2.14 -6.20 -5.47
N ASP A 256 1.00 -6.64 -4.96
CA ASP A 256 -0.26 -6.71 -5.71
C ASP A 256 -1.09 -5.41 -5.65
N THR A 257 -0.90 -4.62 -4.60
CA THR A 257 -1.61 -3.35 -4.39
C THR A 257 -0.62 -2.18 -4.44
N PRO A 258 -0.95 -1.09 -5.16
CA PRO A 258 -0.12 0.11 -5.11
C PRO A 258 -0.15 0.73 -3.70
N PHE A 259 1.04 1.05 -3.19
CA PHE A 259 1.20 1.76 -1.92
C PHE A 259 0.96 3.26 -2.12
N LEU A 260 1.42 3.80 -3.24
CA LEU A 260 1.20 5.19 -3.62
C LEU A 260 -0.08 5.34 -4.44
N GLY A 261 -0.75 6.49 -4.29
CA GLY A 261 -1.91 6.82 -5.11
C GLY A 261 -1.56 6.94 -6.60
N GLU A 262 -2.56 6.85 -7.47
CA GLU A 262 -2.34 6.97 -8.91
C GLU A 262 -1.69 8.31 -9.27
N GLY A 263 -0.62 8.25 -10.06
CA GLY A 263 0.20 9.41 -10.44
C GLY A 263 1.21 9.87 -9.38
N ILE A 264 1.04 9.46 -8.11
CA ILE A 264 1.97 9.79 -7.02
C ILE A 264 3.17 8.83 -7.08
N GLY A 265 4.38 9.39 -7.11
CA GLY A 265 5.62 8.60 -7.15
C GLY A 265 6.30 8.51 -8.52
N ASN A 266 5.71 9.09 -9.56
CA ASN A 266 6.39 9.32 -10.84
C ASN A 266 7.22 10.60 -10.75
N ILE A 267 8.47 10.49 -10.32
CA ILE A 267 9.42 11.61 -10.29
C ILE A 267 10.26 11.53 -11.57
N GLY A 268 9.76 12.19 -12.62
CA GLY A 268 10.35 12.14 -13.95
C GLY A 268 10.35 10.70 -14.52
N PRO A 269 11.51 10.14 -14.93
CA PRO A 269 11.58 8.77 -15.45
C PRO A 269 11.53 7.69 -14.36
N VAL A 270 11.61 8.06 -13.08
CA VAL A 270 11.65 7.11 -11.97
C VAL A 270 10.26 6.95 -11.38
N ASN A 271 9.75 5.72 -11.39
CA ASN A 271 8.55 5.35 -10.64
C ASN A 271 8.97 4.70 -9.32
N LEU A 272 8.68 5.37 -8.20
CA LEU A 272 9.01 4.91 -6.85
C LEU A 272 8.27 3.61 -6.46
N ASP A 273 7.11 3.34 -7.05
CA ASP A 273 6.29 2.15 -6.77
C ASP A 273 6.00 1.37 -8.07
N ALA A 274 7.07 0.81 -8.65
CA ALA A 274 7.00 0.10 -9.92
C ALA A 274 6.46 -1.35 -9.79
N PHE A 275 6.50 -1.96 -8.60
CA PHE A 275 6.19 -3.39 -8.42
C PHE A 275 4.73 -3.76 -8.72
N PRO A 276 3.71 -3.00 -8.30
CA PRO A 276 2.32 -3.25 -8.69
C PRO A 276 2.12 -3.23 -10.20
N THR A 277 2.87 -2.38 -10.91
CA THR A 277 2.84 -2.31 -12.38
C THR A 277 3.40 -3.59 -12.98
N ILE A 278 4.56 -4.06 -12.49
CA ILE A 278 5.18 -5.33 -12.94
C ILE A 278 4.26 -6.51 -12.65
N TYR A 279 3.65 -6.55 -11.46
CA TYR A 279 2.70 -7.58 -11.06
C TYR A 279 1.48 -7.63 -12.00
N ARG A 280 0.88 -6.47 -12.31
CA ARG A 280 -0.21 -6.37 -13.30
C ARG A 280 0.21 -6.85 -14.69
N LYS A 281 1.43 -6.55 -15.15
CA LYS A 281 1.96 -7.09 -16.42
C LYS A 281 1.99 -8.61 -16.41
N GLY A 282 2.40 -9.21 -15.28
CA GLY A 282 2.40 -10.66 -15.10
C GLY A 282 1.00 -11.26 -15.23
N LEU A 283 0.01 -10.66 -14.57
CA LEU A 283 -1.39 -11.09 -14.67
C LEU A 283 -1.95 -10.95 -16.09
N LEU A 284 -1.72 -9.80 -16.74
CA LEU A 284 -2.18 -9.58 -18.12
C LEU A 284 -1.50 -10.52 -19.11
N SER A 285 -0.20 -10.81 -18.93
CA SER A 285 0.52 -11.78 -19.76
C SER A 285 -0.04 -13.19 -19.56
N ALA A 286 -0.31 -13.60 -18.33
CA ALA A 286 -0.93 -14.88 -18.02
C ALA A 286 -2.34 -14.99 -18.62
N GLU A 287 -3.17 -13.95 -18.47
CA GLU A 287 -4.51 -13.91 -19.07
C GLU A 287 -4.47 -13.88 -20.60
N ALA A 288 -3.50 -13.23 -21.22
CA ALA A 288 -3.37 -13.20 -22.68
C ALA A 288 -3.06 -14.59 -23.27
N HIS A 289 -2.28 -15.41 -22.56
CA HIS A 289 -1.89 -16.75 -23.04
C HIS A 289 -2.83 -17.86 -22.57
N ARG A 290 -3.46 -17.70 -21.40
CA ARG A 290 -4.30 -18.72 -20.75
C ARG A 290 -5.65 -18.16 -20.33
N HIS A 291 -6.34 -17.54 -21.28
CA HIS A 291 -7.67 -17.03 -21.03
C HIS A 291 -8.66 -18.22 -20.99
N PRO A 292 -9.35 -18.48 -19.87
CA PRO A 292 -10.19 -19.68 -19.73
C PRO A 292 -11.30 -19.73 -20.77
N TYR A 293 -11.84 -18.58 -21.18
CA TYR A 293 -12.87 -18.53 -22.21
C TYR A 293 -12.33 -18.84 -23.61
N ILE A 294 -11.10 -18.43 -23.92
CA ILE A 294 -10.47 -18.75 -25.21
C ILE A 294 -10.09 -20.22 -25.25
N GLU A 295 -9.53 -20.77 -24.16
CA GLU A 295 -9.22 -22.19 -24.06
C GLU A 295 -10.47 -23.07 -24.20
N ARG A 296 -11.57 -22.71 -23.52
CA ARG A 296 -12.85 -23.41 -23.64
C ARG A 296 -13.42 -23.32 -25.05
N LEU A 297 -13.31 -22.16 -25.70
CA LEU A 297 -13.70 -21.98 -27.10
C LEU A 297 -12.84 -22.86 -28.03
N GLY A 298 -11.52 -22.86 -27.86
CA GLY A 298 -10.59 -23.70 -28.61
C GLY A 298 -10.90 -25.18 -28.45
N TYR A 299 -11.16 -25.63 -27.22
CA TYR A 299 -11.59 -27.01 -26.94
C TYR A 299 -12.90 -27.36 -27.65
N LEU A 300 -13.87 -26.45 -27.64
CA LEU A 300 -15.13 -26.63 -28.36
C LEU A 300 -14.91 -26.78 -29.87
N TYR A 301 -13.99 -26.01 -30.47
CA TYR A 301 -13.64 -26.17 -31.89
C TYR A 301 -12.89 -27.47 -32.17
N LEU A 302 -11.99 -27.92 -31.28
CA LEU A 302 -11.32 -29.21 -31.43
C LEU A 302 -12.32 -30.38 -31.36
N LEU A 303 -13.31 -30.31 -30.46
CA LEU A 303 -14.39 -31.29 -30.40
C LEU A 303 -15.25 -31.27 -31.68
N LYS A 304 -15.45 -30.10 -32.31
CA LYS A 304 -16.10 -30.01 -33.63
C LYS A 304 -15.36 -30.83 -34.68
N ILE A 305 -14.04 -30.70 -34.73
CA ILE A 305 -13.22 -31.44 -35.69
C ILE A 305 -13.29 -32.95 -35.39
N LYS A 306 -13.18 -33.34 -34.12
CA LYS A 306 -13.21 -34.75 -33.70
C LYS A 306 -14.53 -35.46 -34.04
N HIS A 307 -15.66 -34.81 -33.82
CA HIS A 307 -16.98 -35.43 -33.96
C HIS A 307 -17.66 -35.10 -35.31
N GLY A 308 -17.07 -34.26 -36.15
CA GLY A 308 -17.54 -33.97 -37.51
C GLY A 308 -18.99 -33.48 -37.56
N SER A 309 -19.80 -34.14 -38.40
CA SER A 309 -21.23 -33.85 -38.56
C SER A 309 -22.05 -34.10 -37.28
N ASN A 310 -21.58 -34.98 -36.39
CA ASN A 310 -22.29 -35.31 -35.15
C ASN A 310 -22.14 -34.24 -34.06
N PHE A 311 -21.22 -33.28 -34.22
CA PHE A 311 -20.99 -32.23 -33.24
C PHE A 311 -21.98 -31.07 -33.32
N ALA A 312 -22.63 -30.88 -34.48
CA ALA A 312 -23.46 -29.73 -34.78
C ALA A 312 -24.94 -30.08 -34.77
N THR A 313 -25.43 -30.69 -33.69
CA THR A 313 -26.88 -30.69 -33.43
C THR A 313 -27.32 -29.25 -33.15
N THR A 314 -28.59 -28.93 -33.43
CA THR A 314 -29.21 -27.61 -33.20
C THR A 314 -28.89 -27.06 -31.81
N SER A 315 -28.89 -27.93 -30.81
CA SER A 315 -28.52 -27.61 -29.42
C SER A 315 -27.07 -27.10 -29.29
N GLY A 316 -26.10 -27.71 -29.99
CA GLY A 316 -24.69 -27.30 -29.97
C GLY A 316 -24.45 -25.94 -30.65
N SER A 317 -25.26 -25.59 -31.66
CA SER A 317 -25.22 -24.28 -32.31
C SER A 317 -25.74 -23.17 -31.40
N VAL A 318 -26.84 -23.43 -30.68
CA VAL A 318 -27.39 -22.51 -29.66
C VAL A 318 -26.40 -22.29 -28.52
N TRP A 319 -25.72 -23.34 -28.04
CA TRP A 319 -24.67 -23.20 -27.03
C TRP A 319 -23.50 -22.36 -27.52
N ARG A 320 -23.03 -22.50 -28.77
CA ARG A 320 -22.00 -21.61 -29.32
C ARG A 320 -22.44 -20.16 -29.37
N LEU A 321 -23.66 -19.90 -29.81
CA LEU A 321 -24.22 -18.56 -29.88
C LEU A 321 -24.34 -17.95 -28.49
N LEU A 322 -24.84 -18.70 -27.51
CA LEU A 322 -24.93 -18.28 -26.12
C LEU A 322 -23.54 -18.05 -25.51
N PHE A 323 -22.55 -18.88 -25.81
CA PHE A 323 -21.17 -18.73 -25.36
C PHE A 323 -20.50 -17.48 -25.97
N VAL A 324 -20.65 -17.26 -27.28
CA VAL A 324 -20.15 -16.06 -27.96
C VAL A 324 -20.86 -14.80 -27.44
N PHE A 325 -22.18 -14.87 -27.20
CA PHE A 325 -22.94 -13.77 -26.60
C PHE A 325 -22.49 -13.44 -25.18
N SER A 326 -22.21 -14.46 -24.37
CA SER A 326 -21.86 -14.29 -22.96
C SER A 326 -20.41 -13.84 -22.78
N LEU A 327 -19.49 -14.36 -23.60
CA LEU A 327 -18.05 -14.22 -23.35
C LEU A 327 -17.34 -13.23 -24.26
N MET A 328 -17.94 -12.93 -25.42
CA MET A 328 -17.35 -12.03 -26.39
C MET A 328 -18.39 -10.99 -26.85
N PRO A 329 -18.99 -10.21 -25.94
CA PRO A 329 -19.98 -9.21 -26.32
C PRO A 329 -19.40 -8.13 -27.24
N TRP A 330 -18.08 -7.89 -27.23
CA TRP A 330 -17.43 -6.99 -28.18
C TRP A 330 -17.44 -7.53 -29.62
N LEU A 331 -17.40 -8.86 -29.81
CA LEU A 331 -17.55 -9.48 -31.13
C LEU A 331 -18.95 -9.23 -31.71
N ARG A 332 -19.94 -8.87 -30.87
CA ARG A 332 -21.25 -8.39 -31.33
C ARG A 332 -21.11 -7.09 -32.11
N LYS A 333 -20.30 -6.16 -31.60
CA LYS A 333 -20.03 -4.87 -32.26
C LYS A 333 -19.33 -5.07 -33.61
N TYR A 334 -18.36 -5.98 -33.68
CA TYR A 334 -17.60 -6.23 -34.91
C TYR A 334 -18.23 -7.23 -35.88
N ARG A 335 -19.16 -8.08 -35.43
CA ARG A 335 -19.96 -8.95 -36.32
C ARG A 335 -21.05 -8.15 -37.06
N ILE A 336 -21.51 -7.04 -36.47
CA ILE A 336 -22.54 -6.17 -37.04
C ILE A 336 -21.92 -5.01 -37.85
N ALA A 337 -20.70 -4.57 -37.52
CA ALA A 337 -20.07 -3.42 -38.19
C ALA A 337 -19.56 -3.65 -39.63
N ASN A 338 -19.72 -4.85 -40.20
CA ASN A 338 -19.53 -5.08 -41.65
C ASN A 338 -20.86 -5.22 -42.40
N ASP A 339 -21.99 -5.06 -41.70
CA ASP A 339 -23.35 -5.25 -42.24
C ASP A 339 -24.09 -3.90 -42.42
N ASP A 340 -23.37 -2.77 -42.54
CA ASP A 340 -23.99 -1.50 -42.96
C ASP A 340 -24.63 -1.60 -44.37
N ASP A 341 -24.33 -2.67 -45.12
CA ASP A 341 -24.92 -3.01 -46.42
C ASP A 341 -26.06 -4.06 -46.35
N LEU A 342 -26.39 -4.61 -45.16
CA LEU A 342 -27.40 -5.67 -45.04
C LEU A 342 -28.71 -5.11 -44.47
N PRO A 343 -29.83 -5.15 -45.24
CA PRO A 343 -31.11 -4.61 -44.78
C PRO A 343 -31.55 -5.29 -43.48
N GLU A 344 -32.06 -4.49 -42.54
CA GLU A 344 -32.41 -4.87 -41.16
C GLU A 344 -33.26 -6.16 -41.07
N GLY A 345 -34.12 -6.42 -42.06
CA GLY A 345 -34.92 -7.64 -42.16
C GLY A 345 -34.10 -8.93 -42.35
N LEU A 346 -32.99 -8.87 -43.08
CA LEU A 346 -32.08 -10.00 -43.31
C LEU A 346 -31.19 -10.28 -42.10
N LEU A 347 -30.90 -9.23 -41.32
CA LEU A 347 -30.15 -9.30 -40.07
C LEU A 347 -30.97 -10.01 -38.98
N LEU A 348 -32.27 -9.68 -38.87
CA LEU A 348 -33.23 -10.39 -38.04
C LEU A 348 -33.42 -11.85 -38.47
N GLN A 349 -33.50 -12.10 -39.79
CA GLN A 349 -33.61 -13.45 -40.35
C GLN A 349 -32.38 -14.32 -40.06
N LYS A 350 -31.16 -13.75 -40.11
CA LYS A 350 -29.91 -14.46 -39.79
C LYS A 350 -29.67 -14.63 -38.29
N LEU A 351 -30.14 -13.70 -37.46
CA LEU A 351 -30.05 -13.81 -36.01
C LEU A 351 -30.96 -14.90 -35.43
N ALA A 352 -31.93 -15.39 -36.21
CA ALA A 352 -32.64 -16.65 -36.07
C ALA A 352 -32.73 -17.20 -34.62
N ILE A 353 -33.30 -16.39 -33.72
CA ILE A 353 -34.48 -16.89 -33.02
C ILE A 353 -35.43 -17.18 -34.17
N LYS A 354 -35.69 -18.47 -34.43
CA LYS A 354 -36.70 -18.89 -35.38
C LYS A 354 -38.00 -18.22 -34.89
N SER A 355 -38.32 -17.03 -35.40
CA SER A 355 -39.63 -16.44 -35.20
C SER A 355 -40.55 -17.48 -35.80
N ASP A 356 -41.33 -18.10 -34.93
CA ASP A 356 -42.37 -19.03 -35.34
C ASP A 356 -43.10 -18.36 -36.50
N THR A 357 -43.19 -19.02 -37.66
CA THR A 357 -43.86 -18.46 -38.85
C THR A 357 -45.27 -17.95 -38.53
N LYS A 358 -45.85 -18.45 -37.43
CA LYS A 358 -47.07 -17.96 -36.79
C LYS A 358 -47.02 -16.48 -36.38
N TYR A 359 -45.93 -15.99 -35.79
CA TYR A 359 -45.81 -14.59 -35.38
C TYR A 359 -45.64 -13.64 -36.58
N GLU A 360 -44.90 -14.05 -37.61
CA GLU A 360 -44.83 -13.28 -38.86
C GLU A 360 -46.22 -13.14 -39.51
N GLN A 361 -47.00 -14.22 -39.53
CA GLN A 361 -48.38 -14.16 -40.01
C GLN A 361 -49.26 -13.24 -39.16
N ILE A 362 -49.13 -13.25 -37.83
CA ILE A 362 -49.87 -12.34 -36.93
C ILE A 362 -49.51 -10.88 -37.20
N ILE A 363 -48.22 -10.56 -37.38
CA ILE A 363 -47.78 -9.18 -37.64
C ILE A 363 -48.28 -8.70 -39.01
N LEU A 364 -48.20 -9.54 -40.04
CA LEU A 364 -48.74 -9.21 -41.37
C LEU A 364 -50.26 -8.99 -41.32
N GLN A 365 -50.97 -9.81 -40.56
CA GLN A 365 -52.42 -9.71 -40.39
C GLN A 365 -52.80 -8.40 -39.66
N GLN A 366 -52.07 -8.03 -38.59
CA GLN A 366 -52.27 -6.77 -37.89
C GLN A 366 -51.95 -5.55 -38.76
N GLN A 367 -50.92 -5.62 -39.60
CA GLN A 367 -50.60 -4.54 -40.52
C GLN A 367 -51.66 -4.36 -41.62
N GLN A 368 -52.25 -5.46 -42.10
CA GLN A 368 -53.38 -5.41 -43.02
C GLN A 368 -54.62 -4.80 -42.35
N GLU A 369 -54.91 -5.20 -41.12
CA GLU A 369 -56.04 -4.65 -40.33
C GLU A 369 -55.88 -3.14 -40.08
N ILE A 370 -54.68 -2.69 -39.72
CA ILE A 370 -54.40 -1.25 -39.55
C ILE A 370 -54.55 -0.48 -40.88
N ARG A 371 -54.18 -1.07 -42.01
CA ARG A 371 -54.40 -0.43 -43.33
C ARG A 371 -55.89 -0.30 -43.62
N MET A 372 -56.69 -1.35 -43.39
CA MET A 372 -58.13 -1.30 -43.61
C MET A 372 -58.80 -0.27 -42.69
N LEU A 373 -58.43 -0.22 -41.41
CA LEU A 373 -58.96 0.79 -40.48
C LEU A 373 -58.58 2.23 -40.86
N ARG A 374 -57.41 2.43 -41.49
CA ARG A 374 -57.03 3.76 -42.02
C ARG A 374 -57.81 4.14 -43.26
N GLU A 375 -58.11 3.19 -44.14
CA GLU A 375 -58.94 3.41 -45.31
C GLU A 375 -60.40 3.68 -44.89
N GLU A 376 -60.94 2.91 -43.95
CA GLU A 376 -62.28 3.12 -43.40
C GLU A 376 -62.42 4.48 -42.71
N ASN A 377 -61.45 4.88 -41.88
CA ASN A 377 -61.44 6.21 -41.27
C ASN A 377 -61.28 7.33 -42.31
N ARG A 378 -60.61 7.08 -43.44
CA ARG A 378 -60.49 8.05 -44.53
C ARG A 378 -61.83 8.23 -45.25
N GLU A 379 -62.56 7.14 -45.51
CA GLU A 379 -63.90 7.19 -46.11
C GLU A 379 -64.93 7.84 -45.17
N LEU A 380 -64.82 7.62 -43.86
CA LEU A 380 -65.68 8.27 -42.86
C LEU A 380 -65.31 9.75 -42.64
N GLY A 381 -64.05 10.13 -42.84
CA GLY A 381 -63.55 11.50 -42.72
C GLY A 381 -63.91 12.42 -43.90
N GLU A 382 -64.17 11.87 -45.09
CA GLU A 382 -64.57 12.65 -46.27
C GLU A 382 -66.03 13.20 -46.18
N GLY A 383 -66.73 12.96 -45.06
CA GLY A 383 -68.11 13.38 -44.84
C GLY A 383 -68.32 14.76 -44.20
N ASP A 384 -67.33 15.41 -43.57
CA ASP A 384 -67.60 16.60 -42.73
C ASP A 384 -66.60 17.78 -42.83
N ASP A 385 -65.60 17.72 -43.72
CA ASP A 385 -64.57 18.75 -43.83
C ASP A 385 -65.01 20.03 -44.57
N SER A 386 -66.30 20.20 -44.90
CA SER A 386 -66.79 21.42 -45.57
C SER A 386 -67.09 22.61 -44.63
N LYS A 387 -66.94 22.49 -43.30
CA LYS A 387 -67.41 23.55 -42.37
C LYS A 387 -66.46 24.11 -41.33
N ASN A 388 -65.17 23.73 -41.27
CA ASN A 388 -64.28 24.29 -40.24
C ASN A 388 -62.90 24.79 -40.71
N ASN A 389 -62.79 25.24 -41.96
CA ASN A 389 -61.61 25.97 -42.46
C ASN A 389 -61.61 27.47 -42.07
N ASN A 390 -61.75 27.83 -40.79
CA ASN A 390 -61.63 29.24 -40.37
C ASN A 390 -61.11 29.50 -38.95
N LYS A 391 -60.43 28.54 -38.29
CA LYS A 391 -59.92 28.83 -36.92
C LYS A 391 -58.73 28.02 -36.43
N ALA A 392 -57.69 27.83 -37.25
CA ALA A 392 -56.45 27.20 -36.80
C ALA A 392 -55.16 27.81 -37.39
N ASP A 393 -55.20 29.09 -37.81
CA ASP A 393 -54.03 29.81 -38.35
C ASP A 393 -53.29 30.67 -37.30
N GLU A 394 -53.41 30.41 -36.00
CA GLU A 394 -52.83 31.34 -34.99
C GLU A 394 -52.04 30.73 -33.83
N LEU A 395 -51.69 29.44 -33.84
CA LEU A 395 -50.87 28.85 -32.78
C LEU A 395 -49.99 27.72 -33.33
N ASP A 396 -48.83 28.04 -33.94
CA ASP A 396 -47.69 27.09 -34.05
C ASP A 396 -46.36 27.76 -34.46
N ASP A 397 -46.07 28.97 -33.94
CA ASP A 397 -44.76 29.62 -34.11
C ASP A 397 -43.80 29.41 -32.90
N GLU A 398 -44.11 28.51 -31.97
CA GLU A 398 -43.26 28.23 -30.79
C GLU A 398 -42.59 26.83 -30.77
N GLY A 399 -42.83 25.95 -31.75
CA GLY A 399 -42.32 24.56 -31.74
C GLY A 399 -40.92 24.34 -32.34
N SER A 400 -40.37 25.29 -33.10
CA SER A 400 -39.22 25.06 -33.99
C SER A 400 -37.84 25.40 -33.39
N GLN A 401 -37.75 25.66 -32.08
CA GLN A 401 -36.47 25.95 -31.41
C GLN A 401 -35.89 24.83 -30.53
N HIS A 402 -36.61 23.72 -30.29
CA HIS A 402 -36.11 22.68 -29.36
C HIS A 402 -35.48 21.43 -30.01
N SER A 403 -35.46 21.31 -31.34
CA SER A 403 -34.91 20.13 -32.02
C SER A 403 -33.56 20.35 -32.73
N LYS A 404 -32.87 21.48 -32.49
CA LYS A 404 -31.54 21.75 -33.09
C LYS A 404 -30.35 21.62 -32.13
N ASN A 405 -30.54 21.24 -30.87
CA ASN A 405 -29.45 21.18 -29.87
C ASN A 405 -28.98 19.76 -29.48
N VAL A 406 -29.18 18.73 -30.32
CA VAL A 406 -28.66 17.36 -30.03
C VAL A 406 -27.69 16.84 -31.10
N ALA A 407 -27.27 17.68 -32.04
CA ALA A 407 -26.14 17.39 -32.92
C ALA A 407 -24.95 18.24 -32.49
N VAL A 408 -23.76 17.63 -32.50
CA VAL A 408 -22.43 18.23 -32.23
C VAL A 408 -22.02 18.25 -30.74
N ILE A 409 -21.52 17.11 -30.22
CA ILE A 409 -20.22 17.02 -29.51
C ILE A 409 -19.67 15.59 -29.69
N ILE A 410 -18.93 15.36 -30.78
CA ILE A 410 -17.79 14.43 -30.78
C ILE A 410 -16.68 15.19 -31.49
N GLY A 411 -15.79 15.79 -30.70
CA GLY A 411 -14.55 16.37 -31.18
C GLY A 411 -13.59 15.25 -31.56
N GLU A 412 -13.06 15.37 -32.77
CA GLU A 412 -11.73 14.88 -33.15
C GLU A 412 -10.71 15.63 -32.29
N ASP A 413 -9.90 14.88 -31.53
CA ASP A 413 -8.59 15.34 -31.10
C ASP A 413 -7.58 14.40 -31.77
N ASP A 414 -6.95 14.92 -32.83
CA ASP A 414 -5.67 14.48 -33.34
C ASP A 414 -4.57 15.12 -32.47
N GLU A 415 -3.80 14.28 -31.76
CA GLU A 415 -2.36 14.46 -31.47
C GLU A 415 -1.72 13.14 -30.96
#